data_AF-A0A502IRY7-F1
#
_entry.id   AF-A0A502IRY7-F1
#
_cell.length_a   1.000
_cell.length_b   1.000
_cell.length_c   1.000
_cell.angle_alpha   90.00
_cell.angle_beta   90.00
_cell.angle_gamma   90.00
#
_symmetry.space_group_name_H-M   'P 1'
#
loop_
_entity.id
_entity.type
_entity.pdbx_description
1 polymer ?
#
loop_
_entity_poly.entity_id
_entity_poly.type
_entity_poly.pdbx_seq_one_letter_code
_entity_poly.pdbx_strand_id
1 'polypeptide(L)'
;MEIQNHAALLEILEKTYVNQPVEITYTDWEGDEQEDEEVTTFRGTLLEVKLEDNEFEEKDLTLRFQEDEGEVEILMEIPANEQDLGVIEEHLVRIFGTEAELVLAK
;
A
#
# COMPACT_ATOMS: atom_id res chain seq x y z
N MET A 1 -0.76 -6.79 14.46
CA MET A 1 -0.81 -8.18 13.92
C MET A 1 -0.07 -8.16 12.60
N GLU A 2 0.84 -9.11 12.38
CA GLU A 2 1.60 -9.17 11.12
C GLU A 2 0.74 -9.75 9.98
N ILE A 3 0.98 -9.26 8.77
CA ILE A 3 0.37 -9.75 7.53
C ILE A 3 1.40 -10.64 6.83
N GLN A 4 1.11 -11.94 6.80
CA GLN A 4 2.07 -12.98 6.41
C GLN A 4 1.68 -13.70 5.11
N ASN A 5 0.73 -13.16 4.32
CA ASN A 5 0.43 -13.63 2.97
C ASN A 5 -0.42 -12.62 2.19
N HIS A 6 -0.39 -12.71 0.86
CA HIS A 6 -1.08 -11.78 -0.03
C HIS A 6 -2.60 -11.86 0.11
N ALA A 7 -3.15 -13.05 0.36
CA ALA A 7 -4.58 -13.23 0.55
C ALA A 7 -5.11 -12.48 1.78
N ALA A 8 -4.37 -12.52 2.90
CA ALA A 8 -4.69 -11.78 4.10
C ALA A 8 -4.57 -10.28 3.87
N LEU A 9 -3.50 -9.82 3.19
CA LEU A 9 -3.33 -8.41 2.82
C LEU A 9 -4.55 -7.89 2.04
N LEU A 10 -4.91 -8.58 0.96
CA LEU A 10 -6.07 -8.23 0.14
C LEU A 10 -7.37 -8.24 0.94
N GLU A 11 -7.60 -9.28 1.75
CA GLU A 11 -8.80 -9.37 2.59
C GLU A 11 -8.91 -8.18 3.56
N ILE A 12 -7.81 -7.76 4.17
CA ILE A 12 -7.77 -6.61 5.07
C ILE A 12 -8.11 -5.33 4.31
N LEU A 13 -7.43 -5.07 3.19
CA LEU A 13 -7.64 -3.87 2.39
C LEU A 13 -9.09 -3.79 1.86
N GLU A 14 -9.58 -4.87 1.26
CA GLU A 14 -10.92 -4.96 0.69
C GLU A 14 -12.03 -4.84 1.74
N LYS A 15 -11.91 -5.53 2.88
CA LYS A 15 -12.99 -5.52 3.89
C LYS A 15 -12.97 -4.31 4.80
N THR A 16 -11.79 -3.76 5.05
CA THR A 16 -11.59 -2.76 6.11
C THR A 16 -11.42 -1.36 5.57
N TYR A 17 -10.85 -1.18 4.38
CA TYR A 17 -10.44 0.12 3.85
C TYR A 17 -11.18 0.51 2.57
N VAL A 18 -11.58 -0.44 1.70
CA VAL A 18 -12.34 -0.11 0.49
C VAL A 18 -13.66 0.59 0.84
N ASN A 19 -13.98 1.64 0.09
CA ASN A 19 -15.07 2.60 0.31
C ASN A 19 -15.04 3.31 1.66
N GLN A 20 -13.89 3.34 2.35
CA GLN A 20 -13.71 4.12 3.58
C GLN A 20 -12.81 5.33 3.30
N PRO A 21 -13.09 6.50 3.91
CA PRO A 21 -12.15 7.60 3.94
C PRO A 21 -10.95 7.20 4.82
N VAL A 22 -9.76 7.47 4.33
CA VAL A 22 -8.49 7.13 5.00
C VAL A 22 -7.51 8.30 4.83
N GLU A 23 -6.60 8.42 5.78
CA GLU A 23 -5.37 9.21 5.62
C GLU A 23 -4.28 8.26 5.08
N ILE A 24 -3.68 8.65 3.97
CA ILE A 24 -2.67 7.89 3.25
C ILE A 24 -1.33 8.57 3.48
N THR A 25 -0.34 7.81 3.90
CA THR A 25 1.08 8.20 3.83
C THR A 25 1.81 7.18 2.98
N TYR A 26 2.36 7.63 1.86
CA TYR A 26 3.20 6.84 0.97
C TYR A 26 4.62 7.36 1.07
N THR A 27 5.55 6.47 1.38
CA THR A 27 6.98 6.75 1.41
C THR A 27 7.65 5.94 0.31
N ASP A 28 8.41 6.63 -0.53
CA ASP A 28 9.18 6.05 -1.62
C ASP A 28 10.68 6.23 -1.36
N TRP A 29 11.44 5.17 -1.59
CA TRP A 29 12.89 5.14 -1.50
C TRP A 29 13.57 4.89 -2.86
N GLU A 30 12.82 4.94 -3.97
CA GLU A 30 13.39 4.86 -5.32
C GLU A 30 14.36 6.03 -5.60
N GLY A 31 15.66 5.72 -5.54
CA GLY A 31 16.74 6.62 -5.88
C GLY A 31 18.08 5.90 -6.05
N ASP A 32 18.86 6.26 -7.08
CA ASP A 32 20.22 5.76 -7.30
C ASP A 32 21.16 6.07 -6.11
N GLU A 33 20.79 7.03 -5.27
CA GLU A 33 21.41 7.38 -3.99
C GLU A 33 20.36 7.18 -2.90
N GLN A 34 20.62 6.28 -1.94
CA GLN A 34 19.73 5.89 -0.82
C GLN A 34 19.38 7.02 0.17
N GLU A 35 19.51 8.30 -0.22
CA GLU A 35 19.42 9.46 0.66
C GLU A 35 18.16 10.32 0.47
N ASP A 36 17.43 10.22 -0.65
CA ASP A 36 16.25 11.05 -0.90
C ASP A 36 14.94 10.26 -0.68
N GLU A 37 14.47 10.22 0.58
CA GLU A 37 13.14 9.73 0.97
C GLU A 37 12.05 10.70 0.47
N GLU A 38 11.16 10.24 -0.41
CA GLU A 38 9.98 11.02 -0.84
C GLU A 38 8.73 10.60 -0.04
N VAL A 39 8.19 11.51 0.76
CA VAL A 39 6.98 11.27 1.55
C VAL A 39 5.81 12.07 0.99
N THR A 40 4.75 11.37 0.59
CA THR A 40 3.48 11.94 0.16
C THR A 40 2.38 11.61 1.16
N THR A 41 1.64 12.62 1.61
CA THR A 41 0.50 12.44 2.53
C THR A 41 -0.75 13.11 1.98
N PHE A 42 -1.86 12.38 1.95
CA PHE A 42 -3.15 12.89 1.49
C PHE A 42 -4.32 12.16 2.14
N ARG A 43 -5.54 12.62 1.86
CA ARG A 43 -6.77 11.98 2.34
C ARG A 43 -7.65 11.63 1.16
N GLY A 44 -8.13 10.40 1.14
CA GLY A 44 -8.95 9.91 0.05
C GLY A 44 -9.81 8.72 0.46
N THR A 45 -10.68 8.28 -0.44
CA THR A 45 -11.46 7.05 -0.27
C THR A 45 -10.85 5.96 -1.12
N LEU A 46 -10.44 4.84 -0.52
CA LEU A 46 -9.92 3.70 -1.28
C LEU A 46 -11.04 3.08 -2.14
N LEU A 47 -10.90 3.14 -3.45
CA LEU A 47 -11.88 2.64 -4.42
C LEU A 47 -11.63 1.18 -4.79
N GLU A 48 -10.37 0.84 -5.03
CA GLU A 48 -9.97 -0.44 -5.62
C GLU A 48 -8.58 -0.85 -5.12
N VAL A 49 -8.40 -2.16 -4.99
CA VAL A 49 -7.13 -2.80 -4.63
C VAL A 49 -6.93 -3.93 -5.64
N LYS A 50 -5.74 -4.01 -6.22
CA LYS A 50 -5.39 -5.03 -7.20
C LYS A 50 -3.98 -5.55 -6.93
N LEU A 51 -3.78 -6.84 -7.09
CA LEU A 51 -2.47 -7.47 -6.98
C LEU A 51 -2.20 -8.32 -8.21
N GLU A 52 -1.10 -8.07 -8.90
CA GLU A 52 -0.70 -8.79 -10.12
C GLU A 52 0.71 -9.36 -10.00
N ASP A 53 0.99 -10.44 -10.73
CA ASP A 53 2.35 -10.95 -10.90
C ASP A 53 3.12 -10.07 -11.89
N ASN A 54 4.32 -9.62 -11.52
CA ASN A 54 5.19 -8.86 -12.40
C ASN A 54 6.25 -9.74 -13.09
N GLU A 55 7.07 -9.15 -13.97
CA GLU A 55 8.05 -9.88 -14.77
C GLU A 55 9.26 -10.42 -13.98
N PHE A 56 9.41 -10.00 -12.73
CA PHE A 56 10.52 -10.33 -11.83
C PHE A 56 10.15 -11.37 -10.76
N GLU A 57 9.03 -12.07 -10.93
CA GLU A 57 8.46 -12.98 -9.92
C GLU A 57 8.05 -12.26 -8.62
N GLU A 58 7.94 -10.92 -8.64
CA GLU A 58 7.41 -10.09 -7.57
C GLU A 58 5.92 -9.78 -7.80
N LYS A 59 5.32 -8.99 -6.89
CA LYS A 59 3.91 -8.61 -6.98
C LYS A 59 3.74 -7.11 -7.07
N ASP A 60 2.94 -6.67 -8.03
CA ASP A 60 2.54 -5.28 -8.14
C ASP A 60 1.23 -5.06 -7.38
N LEU A 61 1.27 -4.25 -6.33
CA LEU A 61 0.10 -3.82 -5.58
C LEU A 61 -0.34 -2.45 -6.08
N THR A 62 -1.54 -2.40 -6.66
CA THR A 62 -2.19 -1.17 -7.09
C THR A 62 -3.31 -0.79 -6.13
N LEU A 63 -3.31 0.45 -5.65
CA LEU A 63 -4.39 1.02 -4.85
C LEU A 63 -4.88 2.31 -5.50
N ARG A 64 -6.19 2.39 -5.76
CA ARG A 64 -6.82 3.58 -6.35
C ARG A 64 -7.65 4.31 -5.31
N PHE A 65 -7.40 5.60 -5.17
CA PHE A 65 -8.05 6.48 -4.20
C PHE A 65 -8.83 7.58 -4.93
N GLN A 66 -10.00 7.91 -4.40
CA GLN A 66 -10.74 9.12 -4.77
C GLN A 66 -10.38 10.25 -3.80
N GLU A 67 -9.88 11.35 -4.34
CA GLU A 67 -9.72 12.64 -3.66
C GLU A 67 -10.78 13.65 -4.11
N ASP A 68 -10.79 14.83 -3.49
CA ASP A 68 -11.71 15.92 -3.83
C ASP A 68 -11.51 16.42 -5.28
N GLU A 69 -10.27 16.41 -5.78
CA GLU A 69 -9.89 16.99 -7.08
C GLU A 69 -9.66 15.94 -8.18
N GLY A 70 -9.67 14.64 -7.86
CA GLY A 70 -9.38 13.58 -8.83
C GLY A 70 -9.19 12.20 -8.22
N GLU A 71 -8.73 11.27 -9.05
CA GLU A 71 -8.29 9.95 -8.59
C GLU A 71 -6.76 9.92 -8.51
N VAL A 72 -6.24 9.30 -7.44
CA VAL A 72 -4.82 9.02 -7.23
C VAL A 72 -4.63 7.52 -7.27
N GLU A 73 -3.62 7.07 -8.01
CA GLU A 73 -3.21 5.67 -8.04
C GLU A 73 -1.83 5.54 -7.42
N ILE A 74 -1.70 4.63 -6.45
CA ILE A 74 -0.42 4.20 -5.91
C ILE A 74 -0.13 2.82 -6.49
N LEU A 75 1.04 2.68 -7.10
CA LEU A 75 1.59 1.43 -7.56
C LEU A 75 2.86 1.18 -6.75
N MET A 76 2.95 0.03 -6.10
CA MET A 76 4.14 -0.36 -5.34
C MET A 76 4.45 -1.85 -5.56
N GLU A 77 5.72 -2.17 -5.68
CA GLU A 77 6.20 -3.54 -5.69
C GLU A 77 6.22 -4.08 -4.26
N ILE A 78 5.64 -5.26 -4.04
CA ILE A 78 5.68 -5.95 -2.75
C ILE A 78 6.35 -7.32 -2.87
N PRO A 79 7.00 -7.81 -1.80
CA PRO A 79 7.71 -9.07 -1.85
C PRO A 79 6.79 -10.24 -2.23
N ALA A 80 7.25 -11.09 -3.16
CA ALA A 80 6.53 -12.31 -3.52
C ALA A 80 6.71 -13.44 -2.51
N ASN A 81 7.80 -13.44 -1.75
CA ASN A 81 7.89 -14.26 -0.57
C ASN A 81 6.86 -13.72 0.43
N GLU A 82 5.80 -14.48 0.66
CA GLU A 82 4.70 -14.18 1.60
C GLU A 82 5.18 -14.07 3.06
N GLN A 83 6.01 -13.07 3.36
CA GLN A 83 6.59 -12.80 4.66
C GLN A 83 6.74 -11.29 4.80
N ASP A 84 6.38 -10.79 5.98
CA ASP A 84 6.55 -9.37 6.34
C ASP A 84 5.93 -8.40 5.32
N LEU A 85 4.69 -8.67 4.88
CA LEU A 85 3.99 -7.81 3.92
C LEU A 85 3.41 -6.55 4.57
N GLY A 86 3.36 -6.52 5.90
CA GLY A 86 2.77 -5.40 6.63
C GLY A 86 2.37 -5.73 8.05
N VAL A 87 1.88 -4.70 8.73
CA VAL A 87 1.34 -4.79 10.10
C VAL A 87 0.01 -4.07 10.21
N ILE A 88 -0.89 -4.65 10.98
CA ILE A 88 -2.16 -4.05 11.40
C ILE A 88 -2.01 -3.58 12.85
N GLU A 89 -2.36 -2.33 13.08
CA GLU A 89 -2.53 -1.73 14.41
C GLU A 89 -3.99 -1.31 14.60
N GLU A 90 -4.38 -0.82 15.80
CA GLU A 90 -5.81 -0.57 16.12
C GLU A 90 -6.54 0.32 15.10
N HIS A 91 -5.84 1.28 14.48
CA HIS A 91 -6.43 2.27 13.58
C HIS A 91 -5.69 2.46 12.26
N LEU A 92 -4.68 1.63 11.98
CA LEU A 92 -3.93 1.71 10.74
C LEU A 92 -3.48 0.34 10.23
N VAL A 93 -3.20 0.29 8.93
CA VAL A 93 -2.41 -0.77 8.32
C VAL A 93 -1.18 -0.13 7.68
N ARG A 94 -0.04 -0.75 7.90
CA ARG A 94 1.21 -0.43 7.23
C ARG A 94 1.57 -1.59 6.31
N ILE A 95 1.94 -1.30 5.08
CA ILE A 95 2.26 -2.25 4.02
C ILE A 95 3.71 -1.98 3.61
N PHE A 96 4.49 -3.05 3.52
CA PHE A 96 5.90 -2.97 3.16
C PHE A 96 6.08 -3.40 1.71
N GLY A 97 6.61 -2.49 0.89
CA GLY A 97 7.08 -2.73 -0.46
C GLY A 97 8.58 -2.94 -0.51
N THR A 98 9.10 -3.28 -1.69
CA THR A 98 10.53 -3.51 -1.93
C THR A 98 11.35 -2.25 -1.66
N GLU A 99 10.90 -1.11 -2.20
CA GLU A 99 11.50 0.23 -1.99
C GLU A 99 10.43 1.27 -1.61
N ALA A 100 9.32 0.83 -1.01
CA ALA A 100 8.24 1.74 -0.61
C ALA A 100 7.52 1.28 0.67
N GLU A 101 6.88 2.21 1.37
CA GLU A 101 5.97 1.93 2.49
C GLU A 101 4.65 2.66 2.26
N LEU A 102 3.54 1.99 2.55
CA LEU A 102 2.22 2.58 2.53
C LEU A 102 1.53 2.43 3.88
N VAL A 103 1.11 3.53 4.48
CA VAL A 103 0.30 3.57 5.70
C VAL A 103 -1.09 4.09 5.36
N LEU A 104 -2.12 3.34 5.74
CA LEU A 104 -3.52 3.76 5.69
C LEU A 104 -4.06 3.87 7.11
N ALA A 105 -4.42 5.07 7.54
CA ALA A 105 -5.00 5.36 8.85
C ALA A 105 -6.48 5.78 8.72
N LYS A 106 -7.31 5.39 9.69
CA LYS A 106 -8.73 5.76 9.77
C LYS A 106 -9.01 7.00 10.60
#